data_AF-A0A1W9PTB2-F1
#
_entry.id   AF-A0A1W9PTB2-F1
#
_cell.length_a   1.000
_cell.length_b   1.000
_cell.length_c   1.000
_cell.angle_alpha   90.00
_cell.angle_beta   90.00
_cell.angle_gamma   90.00
#
_symmetry.space_group_name_H-M   'P 1'
#
loop_
_entity.id
_entity.type
_entity.pdbx_description
1 polymer ?
#
loop_
_entity_poly.entity_id
_entity_poly.type
_entity_poly.pdbx_seq_one_letter_code
_entity_poly.pdbx_strand_id
1 'polypeptide(L)'
;ALKGDVPAGVMEPVVMIYRGDKKVSYAVYPDRKQYLVLPNSEKNPFCRPKMKLVKVGSEVVDGHPSNKYKATIYPEDGSVITAYIWNARDLGNMTIKSVVKNREGTSIMLLKNIRRVTPPASRFTIPAGYSKIEAPDVMMLNRPGKSPKHYRGRKEKK
;
A
#
# COMPACT_ATOMS: atom_id res chain seq x y z
N ALA A 1 5.28 9.99 -31.08
CA ALA A 1 4.14 10.62 -30.39
C ALA A 1 3.37 9.53 -29.65
N LEU A 2 3.33 9.58 -28.32
CA LEU A 2 2.39 8.82 -27.49
C LEU A 2 1.85 9.79 -26.44
N LYS A 3 0.93 10.64 -26.89
CA LYS A 3 -0.11 11.24 -26.05
C LYS A 3 -1.19 10.17 -25.97
N GLY A 4 -1.47 9.69 -24.77
CA GLY A 4 -2.58 8.79 -24.50
C GLY A 4 -2.84 8.85 -23.01
N ASP A 5 -3.94 9.48 -22.63
CA ASP A 5 -4.46 9.50 -21.28
C ASP A 5 -4.56 8.06 -20.78
N VAL A 6 -3.71 7.70 -19.80
CA VAL A 6 -3.83 6.41 -19.12
C VAL A 6 -5.05 6.53 -18.21
N PRO A 7 -6.14 5.78 -18.43
CA PRO A 7 -7.27 5.80 -17.52
C PRO A 7 -6.79 5.40 -16.12
N ALA A 8 -7.24 6.13 -15.10
CA ALA A 8 -6.99 5.77 -13.71
C ALA A 8 -7.53 4.35 -13.45
N GLY A 9 -6.66 3.34 -13.48
CA GLY A 9 -7.08 1.97 -13.18
C GLY A 9 -6.31 0.83 -13.84
N VAL A 10 -5.50 1.03 -14.89
CA VAL A 10 -4.69 -0.06 -15.45
C VAL A 10 -3.22 0.12 -15.06
N MET A 11 -2.94 -0.10 -13.77
CA MET A 11 -1.57 -0.39 -13.34
C MET A 11 -1.28 -1.84 -13.72
N GLU A 12 -0.19 -2.10 -14.44
CA GLU A 12 0.25 -3.48 -14.68
C GLU A 12 0.31 -4.25 -13.35
N PRO A 13 -0.16 -5.50 -13.29
CA PRO A 13 -0.16 -6.26 -12.05
C PRO A 13 1.27 -6.41 -11.53
N VAL A 14 1.52 -5.86 -10.35
CA VAL A 14 2.80 -6.03 -9.64
C VAL A 14 2.58 -6.86 -8.40
N VAL A 15 3.39 -7.91 -8.24
CA VAL A 15 3.43 -8.71 -7.02
C VAL A 15 4.66 -8.30 -6.21
N MET A 16 4.44 -7.82 -4.99
CA MET A 16 5.52 -7.48 -4.05
C MET A 16 5.81 -8.65 -3.13
N ILE A 17 7.06 -9.15 -3.17
CA ILE A 17 7.54 -10.21 -2.28
C ILE A 17 8.57 -9.62 -1.33
N TYR A 18 8.25 -9.58 -0.03
CA TYR A 18 9.17 -9.12 1.01
C TYR A 18 9.95 -10.30 1.59
N ARG A 19 11.28 -10.30 1.49
CA ARG A 19 12.18 -11.32 2.05
C ARG A 19 12.99 -10.74 3.19
N GLY A 20 12.37 -10.68 4.37
CA GLY A 20 13.02 -10.20 5.60
C GLY A 20 14.29 -10.99 5.94
N ASP A 21 14.28 -12.31 5.70
CA ASP A 21 15.42 -13.22 5.86
C ASP A 21 16.62 -12.85 4.98
N LYS A 22 16.36 -12.35 3.76
CA LYS A 22 17.39 -11.93 2.79
C LYS A 22 17.62 -10.42 2.77
N LYS A 23 16.88 -9.65 3.56
CA LYS A 23 16.89 -8.18 3.55
C LYS A 23 16.71 -7.58 2.14
N VAL A 24 15.85 -8.19 1.33
CA VAL A 24 15.49 -7.70 -0.02
C VAL A 24 13.99 -7.75 -0.22
N SER A 25 13.49 -6.91 -1.13
CA SER A 25 12.14 -7.02 -1.66
C SER A 25 12.19 -7.24 -3.15
N TYR A 26 11.24 -7.99 -3.70
CA TYR A 26 11.11 -8.15 -5.14
C TYR A 26 9.82 -7.50 -5.62
N ALA A 27 9.92 -6.68 -6.66
CA ALA A 27 8.77 -6.28 -7.47
C ALA A 27 8.72 -7.20 -8.69
N VAL A 28 7.69 -8.04 -8.76
CA VAL A 28 7.53 -9.05 -9.80
C VAL A 28 6.45 -8.59 -10.78
N TYR A 29 6.77 -8.61 -12.06
CA TYR A 29 5.88 -8.25 -13.17
C TYR A 29 5.51 -9.54 -13.91
N PRO A 30 4.36 -10.17 -13.60
CA PRO A 30 4.02 -11.49 -14.11
C PRO A 30 3.89 -11.53 -15.63
N ASP A 31 3.28 -10.50 -16.21
CA ASP A 31 2.98 -10.43 -17.65
C ASP A 31 4.25 -10.38 -18.51
N ARG A 32 5.32 -9.79 -17.98
CA ARG A 32 6.62 -9.69 -18.66
C ARG A 32 7.60 -10.78 -18.24
N LYS A 33 7.24 -11.63 -17.27
CA LYS A 33 8.15 -12.57 -16.60
C LYS A 33 9.45 -11.88 -16.17
N GLN A 34 9.32 -10.71 -15.55
CA GLN A 34 10.45 -9.90 -15.12
C GLN A 34 10.33 -9.56 -13.65
N TYR A 35 11.46 -9.29 -13.00
CA TYR A 35 11.47 -8.83 -11.61
C TYR A 35 12.59 -7.83 -11.34
N LEU A 36 12.32 -6.94 -10.39
CA LEU A 36 13.29 -6.01 -9.85
C LEU A 36 13.65 -6.40 -8.42
N VAL A 37 14.94 -6.35 -8.10
CA VAL A 37 15.43 -6.47 -6.72
C VAL A 37 15.51 -5.08 -6.12
N LEU A 38 14.68 -4.83 -5.11
CA LEU A 38 14.68 -3.61 -4.33
C LEU A 38 15.51 -3.86 -3.06
N PRO A 39 16.58 -3.08 -2.81
CA PRO A 39 17.24 -3.11 -1.52
C PRO A 39 16.21 -2.74 -0.45
N ASN A 40 16.16 -3.51 0.64
CA ASN A 40 15.21 -3.20 1.70
C ASN A 40 15.61 -1.86 2.32
N SER A 41 14.78 -0.83 2.14
CA SER A 41 15.00 0.43 2.84
C SER A 41 14.90 0.17 4.35
N GLU A 42 15.76 0.77 5.16
CA GLU A 42 15.74 0.63 6.63
C GLU A 42 14.41 1.06 7.28
N LYS A 43 13.55 1.77 6.53
CA LYS A 43 12.18 2.05 6.94
C LYS A 43 11.39 0.74 6.99
N ASN A 44 11.19 0.24 8.21
CA ASN A 44 10.30 -0.87 8.51
C ASN A 44 8.94 -0.63 7.82
N PRO A 45 8.52 -1.45 6.83
CA PRO A 45 7.21 -1.29 6.19
C PRO A 45 6.05 -1.56 7.16
N PHE A 46 6.34 -2.16 8.32
CA PHE A 46 5.42 -2.36 9.43
C PHE A 46 5.51 -1.25 10.48
N CYS A 47 6.20 -0.14 10.21
CA CYS A 47 6.27 0.99 11.13
C CYS A 47 4.85 1.50 11.37
N ARG A 48 4.35 1.30 12.59
CA ARG A 48 3.01 1.73 12.96
C ARG A 48 3.06 3.24 13.17
N PRO A 49 2.26 4.03 12.45
CA PRO A 49 2.21 5.46 12.70
C PRO A 49 1.76 5.71 14.14
N LYS A 50 2.18 6.84 14.71
CA LYS A 50 1.69 7.26 16.03
C LYS A 50 0.17 7.34 15.96
N MET A 51 -0.49 6.61 16.85
CA MET A 51 -1.93 6.42 16.79
C MET A 51 -2.52 6.33 18.19
N LYS A 52 -3.67 6.98 18.38
CA LYS A 52 -4.54 6.83 19.55
C LYS A 52 -5.76 6.01 19.18
N LEU A 53 -6.11 5.02 19.99
CA LEU A 53 -7.31 4.19 19.83
C LEU A 53 -8.26 4.42 21.00
N VAL A 54 -9.52 4.69 20.69
CA VAL A 54 -10.62 4.73 21.68
C VAL A 54 -11.63 3.67 21.28
N LYS A 55 -11.88 2.69 22.15
CA LYS A 55 -12.90 1.67 21.89
C LYS A 55 -14.27 2.34 21.89
N VAL A 56 -15.07 2.09 20.85
CA VAL A 56 -16.41 2.67 20.68
C VAL A 56 -17.50 1.62 20.54
N GLY A 57 -17.14 0.35 20.47
CA GLY A 57 -18.12 -0.73 20.40
C GLY A 57 -17.51 -2.10 20.13
N SER A 58 -18.38 -3.07 19.89
CA SER A 58 -18.02 -4.42 19.44
C SER A 58 -19.04 -4.87 18.39
N GLU A 59 -18.57 -5.53 17.33
CA GLU A 59 -19.38 -5.95 16.18
C GLU A 59 -18.81 -7.29 15.64
N VAL A 60 -19.62 -8.10 14.95
CA VAL A 60 -19.13 -9.26 14.19
C VAL A 60 -18.86 -8.81 12.76
N VAL A 61 -17.64 -9.05 12.25
CA VAL A 61 -17.21 -8.66 10.91
C VAL A 61 -16.62 -9.89 10.22
N ASP A 62 -17.20 -10.28 9.08
CA ASP A 62 -16.78 -11.48 8.32
C ASP A 62 -16.72 -12.75 9.19
N GLY A 63 -17.68 -12.92 10.11
CA GLY A 63 -17.70 -14.04 11.06
C GLY A 63 -16.75 -13.90 12.25
N HIS A 64 -15.93 -12.84 12.31
CA HIS A 64 -14.96 -12.63 13.38
C HIS A 64 -15.48 -11.65 14.46
N PRO A 65 -15.52 -12.04 15.74
CA PRO A 65 -15.89 -11.16 16.84
C PRO A 65 -14.88 -10.03 17.00
N SER A 66 -15.28 -8.79 16.74
CA SER A 66 -14.37 -7.64 16.63
C SER A 66 -14.66 -6.52 17.61
N ASN A 67 -13.61 -5.86 18.11
CA ASN A 67 -13.72 -4.58 18.82
C ASN A 67 -13.61 -3.44 17.81
N LYS A 68 -14.53 -2.48 17.88
CA LYS A 68 -14.50 -1.27 17.05
C LYS A 68 -13.83 -0.13 17.79
N TYR A 69 -12.92 0.56 17.12
CA TYR A 69 -12.19 1.70 17.67
C TYR A 69 -12.36 2.92 16.76
N LYS A 70 -12.44 4.10 17.38
CA LYS A 70 -12.09 5.36 16.73
C LYS A 70 -10.59 5.52 16.82
N ALA A 71 -9.92 5.55 15.67
CA ALA A 71 -8.49 5.73 15.53
C ALA A 71 -8.19 7.18 15.14
N THR A 72 -7.22 7.78 15.81
CA THR A 72 -6.62 9.07 15.43
C THR A 72 -5.16 8.82 15.11
N ILE A 73 -4.80 8.98 13.85
CA ILE A 73 -3.47 8.71 13.29
C ILE A 73 -2.78 10.05 13.07
N TYR A 74 -1.51 10.12 13.47
CA TYR A 74 -0.64 11.29 13.35
C TYR A 74 0.53 10.93 12.41
N PRO A 75 0.41 11.18 11.10
CA PRO A 75 1.51 10.97 10.16
C PRO A 75 2.62 12.01 10.39
N GLU A 76 3.81 11.74 9.82
CA GLU A 76 4.99 12.60 9.96
C GLU A 76 4.81 13.99 9.31
N ASP A 77 3.89 14.12 8.36
CA ASP A 77 3.56 15.39 7.69
C ASP A 77 2.76 16.37 8.58
N GLY A 78 2.44 15.97 9.82
CA GLY A 78 1.69 16.78 10.78
C GLY A 78 0.18 16.79 10.56
N SER A 79 -0.33 16.06 9.55
CA SER A 79 -1.77 15.90 9.35
C SER A 79 -2.40 15.05 10.47
N VAL A 80 -3.73 15.07 10.55
CA VAL A 80 -4.48 14.22 11.49
C VAL A 80 -5.55 13.46 10.72
N ILE A 81 -5.45 12.14 10.73
CA ILE A 81 -6.41 11.26 10.05
C ILE A 81 -7.27 10.58 11.12
N THR A 82 -8.60 10.72 11.00
CA THR A 82 -9.55 9.98 11.84
C THR A 82 -10.14 8.82 11.03
N ALA A 83 -10.11 7.63 11.62
CA ALA A 83 -10.64 6.42 11.01
C ALA A 83 -11.45 5.60 12.04
N TYR A 84 -12.30 4.71 11.55
CA TYR A 84 -12.80 3.60 12.35
C TYR A 84 -12.07 2.33 11.95
N ILE A 85 -11.64 1.55 12.93
CA ILE A 85 -11.01 0.24 12.71
C ILE A 85 -11.72 -0.83 13.53
N TRP A 86 -11.73 -2.05 13.00
CA TRP A 86 -12.27 -3.22 13.67
C TRP A 86 -11.17 -4.25 13.84
N ASN A 87 -10.82 -4.54 15.10
CA ASN A 87 -9.80 -5.53 15.44
C ASN A 87 -10.48 -6.82 15.87
N ALA A 88 -10.22 -7.89 15.13
CA ALA A 88 -10.78 -9.21 15.39
C ALA A 88 -10.10 -9.87 16.60
N ARG A 89 -10.90 -10.22 17.60
CA ARG A 89 -10.42 -10.73 18.90
C ARG A 89 -9.80 -12.11 18.78
N ASP A 90 -10.36 -12.96 17.92
CA ASP A 90 -9.85 -14.30 17.68
C ASP A 90 -8.59 -14.28 16.78
N LEU A 91 -8.38 -13.25 15.97
CA LEU A 91 -7.23 -13.10 15.05
C LEU A 91 -6.07 -12.31 15.68
N GLY A 92 -5.84 -12.44 16.99
CA GLY A 92 -4.72 -11.75 17.66
C GLY A 92 -4.83 -10.22 17.62
N ASN A 93 -6.05 -9.69 17.64
CA ASN A 93 -6.37 -8.27 17.49
C ASN A 93 -5.94 -7.66 16.14
N MET A 94 -5.85 -8.47 15.08
CA MET A 94 -5.61 -7.98 13.72
C MET A 94 -6.76 -7.08 13.24
N THR A 95 -6.44 -5.96 12.61
CA THR A 95 -7.43 -5.10 11.96
C THR A 95 -7.95 -5.77 10.70
N ILE A 96 -9.25 -6.08 10.67
CA ILE A 96 -9.90 -6.77 9.53
C ILE A 96 -10.83 -5.87 8.74
N LYS A 97 -11.17 -4.70 9.27
CA LYS A 97 -11.92 -3.66 8.57
C LYS A 97 -11.42 -2.29 8.99
N SER A 98 -11.36 -1.36 8.05
CA SER A 98 -11.16 0.06 8.33
C SER A 98 -12.04 0.92 7.44
N VAL A 99 -12.50 2.04 8.00
CA VAL A 99 -13.28 3.06 7.30
C VAL A 99 -12.61 4.40 7.53
N VAL A 100 -12.21 5.05 6.44
CA VAL A 100 -11.64 6.40 6.44
C VAL A 100 -12.59 7.29 5.67
N LYS A 101 -12.90 8.46 6.23
CA LYS A 101 -13.69 9.49 5.55
C LYS A 101 -12.77 10.63 5.16
N ASN A 102 -12.83 11.01 3.90
CA ASN A 102 -12.04 12.07 3.28
C ASN A 102 -13.00 13.05 2.60
N ARG A 103 -12.49 14.19 2.13
CA ARG A 103 -13.29 15.16 1.34
C ARG A 103 -13.88 14.53 0.07
N GLU A 104 -13.16 13.58 -0.51
CA GLU A 104 -13.52 12.93 -1.78
C GLU A 104 -14.48 11.74 -1.61
N GLY A 105 -14.71 11.26 -0.37
CA GLY A 105 -15.60 10.13 -0.13
C GLY A 105 -15.20 9.28 1.07
N THR A 106 -15.78 8.07 1.12
CA THR A 106 -15.50 7.09 2.16
C THR A 106 -14.71 5.92 1.57
N SER A 107 -13.51 5.68 2.09
CA SER A 107 -12.71 4.50 1.76
C SER A 107 -12.96 3.40 2.79
N ILE A 108 -13.26 2.18 2.30
CA ILE A 108 -13.52 1.00 3.13
C ILE A 108 -12.55 -0.10 2.71
N MET A 109 -11.75 -0.56 3.68
CA MET A 109 -10.97 -1.79 3.55
C MET A 109 -11.66 -2.89 4.36
N LEU A 110 -11.85 -4.07 3.76
CA LEU A 110 -12.40 -5.25 4.42
C LEU A 110 -11.61 -6.48 3.97
N LEU A 111 -10.99 -7.16 4.92
CA LEU A 111 -10.40 -8.48 4.70
C LEU A 111 -11.51 -9.53 4.76
N LYS A 112 -11.56 -10.38 3.75
CA LYS A 112 -12.54 -11.48 3.65
C LYS A 112 -11.84 -12.82 3.53
N ASN A 113 -12.52 -13.89 3.93
CA ASN A 113 -12.05 -15.28 3.76
C ASN A 113 -10.68 -15.51 4.41
N ILE A 114 -10.49 -15.01 5.63
CA ILE A 114 -9.21 -15.08 6.34
C ILE A 114 -8.91 -16.54 6.71
N ARG A 115 -7.74 -17.03 6.28
CA ARG A 115 -7.29 -18.41 6.55
C ARG A 115 -5.99 -18.40 7.35
N ARG A 116 -5.98 -19.08 8.50
CA ARG A 116 -4.78 -19.32 9.30
C ARG A 116 -4.08 -20.59 8.82
N VAL A 117 -3.37 -20.49 7.70
CA VAL A 117 -2.59 -21.59 7.13
C VAL A 117 -1.16 -21.12 6.91
N THR A 118 -0.20 -22.03 7.03
CA THR A 118 1.19 -21.75 6.65
C THR A 118 1.30 -21.82 5.12
N PRO A 119 1.52 -20.70 4.41
CA PRO A 119 1.71 -20.75 2.96
C PRO A 119 3.01 -21.49 2.60
N PRO A 120 3.06 -22.22 1.47
CA PRO A 120 4.29 -22.85 0.99
C PRO A 120 5.40 -21.83 0.76
N ALA A 121 6.64 -22.18 1.14
CA ALA A 121 7.80 -21.29 0.99
C ALA A 121 8.03 -20.84 -0.47
N SER A 122 7.64 -21.67 -1.44
CA SER A 122 7.70 -21.37 -2.88
C SER A 122 6.85 -20.16 -3.30
N ARG A 123 5.83 -19.76 -2.51
CA ARG A 123 5.07 -18.52 -2.79
C ARG A 123 5.87 -17.25 -2.56
N PHE A 124 7.02 -17.35 -1.89
CA PHE A 124 7.93 -16.23 -1.61
C PHE A 124 9.23 -16.34 -2.41
N THR A 125 9.22 -17.13 -3.48
CA THR A 125 10.33 -17.23 -4.44
C THR A 125 9.92 -16.69 -5.80
N ILE A 126 10.88 -16.15 -6.54
CA ILE A 126 10.67 -15.77 -7.93
C ILE A 126 10.38 -17.05 -8.75
N PRO A 127 9.31 -17.09 -9.55
CA PRO A 127 9.03 -18.27 -10.37
C PRO A 127 10.13 -18.52 -11.41
N ALA A 128 10.29 -19.78 -11.83
CA ALA A 128 11.22 -20.14 -12.89
C ALA A 128 10.88 -19.43 -14.21
N GLY A 129 11.91 -19.09 -15.00
CA GLY A 129 11.75 -18.40 -16.28
C GLY A 129 11.55 -16.88 -16.18
N TYR A 130 11.65 -16.31 -14.97
CA TYR A 130 11.67 -14.86 -14.78
C TYR A 130 13.07 -14.30 -14.93
N SER A 131 13.20 -13.15 -15.60
CA SER A 131 14.47 -12.45 -15.81
C SER A 131 14.58 -11.22 -14.92
N LYS A 132 15.77 -10.97 -14.37
CA LYS A 132 16.03 -9.78 -13.56
C LYS A 132 16.11 -8.55 -14.47
N ILE A 133 15.49 -7.45 -14.04
CA ILE A 133 15.67 -6.12 -14.63
C ILE A 133 16.98 -5.54 -14.08
N GLU A 134 17.91 -5.18 -14.96
CA GLU A 134 19.20 -4.61 -14.55
C GLU A 134 19.11 -3.11 -14.24
N ALA A 135 20.05 -2.63 -13.41
CA ALA A 135 20.04 -1.28 -12.84
C ALA A 135 19.90 -0.08 -13.81
N PRO A 136 20.39 -0.10 -15.08
CA PRO A 136 20.19 1.00 -16.02
C PRO A 136 18.70 1.29 -16.30
N ASP A 137 17.86 0.25 -16.31
CA ASP A 137 16.43 0.37 -16.60
C ASP A 137 15.65 0.94 -15.40
N VAL A 138 16.15 0.71 -14.18
CA VAL A 138 15.58 1.24 -12.94
C VAL A 138 15.73 2.76 -12.86
N MET A 139 16.87 3.30 -13.33
CA MET A 139 17.09 4.75 -13.40
C MET A 139 16.17 5.46 -14.40
N MET A 140 15.73 4.75 -15.45
CA MET A 140 14.75 5.27 -16.41
C MET A 140 13.33 5.27 -15.84
N LEU A 141 12.98 4.27 -15.01
CA LEU A 141 11.69 4.20 -14.32
C LEU A 141 11.54 5.26 -13.22
N ASN A 142 12.63 5.63 -12.56
CA ASN A 142 12.63 6.53 -11.40
C ASN A 142 12.97 7.99 -11.76
N ARG A 143 12.89 8.36 -13.05
CA ARG A 143 13.07 9.75 -13.47
C ARG A 143 11.84 10.54 -13.02
N PRO A 144 11.96 11.49 -12.07
CA PRO A 144 10.85 12.38 -11.80
C PRO A 144 10.51 13.10 -13.11
N GLY A 145 9.32 12.86 -13.64
CA GLY A 145 8.78 13.66 -14.72
C GLY A 145 8.95 15.11 -14.33
N LYS A 146 9.62 15.91 -15.18
CA LYS A 146 9.77 17.35 -14.96
C LYS A 146 8.39 17.90 -14.61
N SER A 147 8.19 18.27 -13.35
CA SER A 147 7.00 18.97 -12.90
C SER A 147 6.80 20.18 -13.82
N PRO A 148 5.62 20.35 -14.44
CA PRO A 148 5.35 21.52 -15.26
C PRO A 148 5.65 22.78 -14.48
N LYS A 149 6.41 23.69 -15.09
CA LYS A 149 6.78 24.98 -14.50
C LYS A 149 5.51 25.67 -13.98
N HIS A 150 5.57 26.04 -12.71
CA HIS A 150 4.67 26.95 -12.01
C HIS A 150 4.26 28.12 -12.93
N TYR A 151 2.98 28.20 -13.31
CA TYR A 151 2.46 29.35 -14.04
C TYR A 151 2.30 30.52 -13.07
N ARG A 152 3.33 31.36 -13.03
CA ARG A 152 3.36 32.62 -12.29
C ARG A 152 2.76 33.71 -13.18
N GLY A 153 1.53 34.11 -12.86
CA GLY A 153 0.96 35.45 -13.10
C GLY A 153 0.72 35.90 -14.55
N ARG A 154 -0.54 36.21 -14.85
CA ARG A 154 -0.86 37.35 -15.72
C ARG A 154 -1.86 38.23 -14.97
N LYS A 155 -1.41 39.40 -14.53
CA LYS A 155 -2.30 40.52 -14.21
C LYS A 155 -2.99 40.91 -15.52
N GLU A 156 -4.30 40.78 -15.58
CA GLU A 156 -5.08 41.48 -16.60
C GLU A 156 -5.30 42.92 -16.10
N LYS A 157 -4.68 43.86 -16.82
CA LYS A 157 -5.17 45.24 -16.93
C LYS A 157 -6.34 45.19 -17.90
N LYS A 158 -7.50 45.70 -17.47
CA LYS A 158 -8.31 46.63 -18.25
C LYS A 158 -9.24 47.39 -17.31
#